data_AF-A0A9D2U124-F1
#
_entry.id   AF-A0A9D2U124-F1
#
_cell.length_a   1.000
_cell.length_b   1.000
_cell.length_c   1.000
_cell.angle_alpha   90.00
_cell.angle_beta   90.00
_cell.angle_gamma   90.00
#
_symmetry.space_group_name_H-M   'P 1'
#
loop_
_entity.id
_entity.type
_entity.pdbx_description
1 polymer ?
#
loop_
_entity_poly.entity_id
_entity_poly.type
_entity_poly.pdbx_seq_one_letter_code
_entity_poly.pdbx_strand_id
1 'polypeptide(L)'
;MKGQMELFPEEKDDRERIEPEAAEVSREFEWFCGFLLQEKIKLSKNTGYIGKKDCFALNGLLRAKENYEKPTRFQTFYPVIHFWYCVAMNFQILEIDEKGTGVQKGENWEVFHQASDVERFLLFALIFLESDDLSEDGYPFISEYGAFAEWFRTASPTPGKEYVLSLPARGYKETDRPAVLMIMEELGMLRVLPETDLDQRRGTASWRVEIRPLFGLGRDLHRSIREKELFSEEEMADFCFGQFMEERLPDRKTDGDRKTGAIRKLFCEPEETDYSG
;
A
#
# COMPACT_ATOMS: atom_id res chain seq x y z
N MET A 1 20.67 34.86 19.16
CA MET A 1 20.03 34.74 17.85
C MET A 1 19.08 33.56 17.90
N LYS A 2 17.77 33.81 17.91
CA LYS A 2 16.74 32.77 17.75
C LYS A 2 16.46 32.67 16.26
N GLY A 3 16.86 31.57 15.63
CA GLY A 3 16.46 31.26 14.27
C GLY A 3 15.01 30.80 14.29
N GLN A 4 14.13 31.56 13.66
CA GLN A 4 12.80 31.09 13.31
C GLN A 4 12.96 29.94 12.32
N MET A 5 12.51 28.76 12.71
CA MET A 5 12.26 27.66 11.80
C MET A 5 11.10 28.13 10.91
N GLU A 6 11.39 28.47 9.66
CA GLU A 6 10.35 28.72 8.66
C GLU A 6 9.57 27.42 8.49
N LEU A 7 8.39 27.37 9.09
CA LEU A 7 7.36 26.38 8.80
C LEU A 7 7.00 26.53 7.33
N PHE A 8 7.12 25.42 6.61
CA PHE A 8 6.86 25.26 5.19
C PHE A 8 5.51 25.88 4.73
N PRO A 9 5.36 26.22 3.43
CA PRO A 9 4.19 26.92 2.93
C PRO A 9 2.92 26.11 3.16
N GLU A 10 1.83 26.81 3.49
CA GLU A 10 0.51 26.36 3.93
C GLU A 10 0.02 25.00 3.35
N GLU A 11 0.08 23.94 4.17
CA GLU A 11 -0.43 22.57 3.95
C GLU A 11 -1.96 22.45 3.78
N LYS A 12 -2.70 23.56 3.62
CA LYS A 12 -4.16 23.56 3.71
C LYS A 12 -4.85 23.02 2.45
N ASP A 13 -4.24 23.23 1.27
CA ASP A 13 -4.79 22.83 -0.04
C ASP A 13 -4.63 21.33 -0.34
N ASP A 14 -3.59 20.68 0.21
CA ASP A 14 -3.36 19.25 0.00
C ASP A 14 -4.29 18.36 0.83
N ARG A 15 -4.74 18.83 2.01
CA ARG A 15 -5.61 18.05 2.91
C ARG A 15 -6.99 17.76 2.32
N GLU A 16 -7.54 18.71 1.56
CA GLU A 16 -8.83 18.53 0.85
C GLU A 16 -8.75 17.44 -0.23
N ARG A 17 -7.54 17.07 -0.66
CA ARG A 17 -7.30 16.02 -1.66
C ARG A 17 -6.99 14.65 -1.08
N ILE A 18 -6.60 14.55 0.19
CA ILE A 18 -6.28 13.28 0.85
C ILE A 18 -7.50 12.35 0.87
N GLU A 19 -8.66 12.85 1.29
CA GLU A 19 -9.89 12.06 1.38
C GLU A 19 -10.34 11.45 0.05
N PRO A 20 -10.56 12.24 -1.01
CA PRO A 20 -11.01 11.67 -2.28
C PRO A 20 -9.97 10.72 -2.90
N GLU A 21 -8.67 10.97 -2.72
CA GLU A 21 -7.63 10.04 -3.19
C GLU A 21 -7.61 8.74 -2.36
N ALA A 22 -7.71 8.82 -1.03
CA ALA A 22 -7.78 7.63 -0.18
C ALA A 22 -9.03 6.79 -0.45
N ALA A 23 -10.15 7.44 -0.78
CA ALA A 23 -11.39 6.78 -1.17
C ALA A 23 -11.25 6.04 -2.51
N GLU A 24 -10.49 6.60 -3.47
CA GLU A 24 -10.18 5.91 -4.73
C GLU A 24 -9.39 4.62 -4.49
N VAL A 25 -8.33 4.69 -3.68
CA VAL A 25 -7.50 3.52 -3.31
C VAL A 25 -8.33 2.48 -2.55
N SER A 26 -9.13 2.91 -1.58
CA SER A 26 -9.98 2.01 -0.79
C SER A 26 -11.01 1.29 -1.67
N ARG A 27 -11.62 1.99 -2.64
CA ARG A 27 -12.54 1.40 -3.60
C ARG A 27 -11.86 0.35 -4.49
N GLU A 28 -10.63 0.59 -4.93
CA GLU A 28 -9.88 -0.38 -5.75
C GLU A 28 -9.57 -1.65 -4.95
N PHE A 29 -9.17 -1.52 -3.69
CA PHE A 29 -9.00 -2.66 -2.80
C PHE A 29 -10.31 -3.42 -2.53
N GLU A 30 -11.43 -2.72 -2.32
CA GLU A 30 -12.75 -3.34 -2.18
C GLU A 30 -13.16 -4.12 -3.44
N TRP A 31 -12.85 -3.60 -4.63
CA TRP A 31 -13.08 -4.33 -5.88
C TRP A 31 -12.22 -5.58 -5.98
N PHE A 32 -10.96 -5.50 -5.58
CA PHE A 32 -10.08 -6.67 -5.49
C PHE A 32 -10.68 -7.73 -4.55
N CYS A 33 -11.08 -7.36 -3.34
CA CYS A 33 -11.70 -8.27 -2.38
C CYS A 33 -13.02 -8.86 -2.92
N GLY A 34 -13.87 -8.01 -3.49
CA GLY A 34 -15.14 -8.40 -4.10
C GLY A 34 -14.95 -9.41 -5.23
N PHE A 35 -13.94 -9.21 -6.09
CA PHE A 35 -13.60 -10.14 -7.15
C PHE A 35 -13.22 -11.53 -6.60
N LEU A 36 -12.36 -11.58 -5.57
CA LEU A 36 -11.96 -12.85 -4.94
C LEU A 36 -13.16 -13.61 -4.36
N LEU A 37 -14.10 -12.90 -3.74
CA LEU A 37 -15.30 -13.48 -3.12
C LEU A 37 -16.36 -13.90 -4.14
N GLN A 38 -16.61 -13.10 -5.18
CA GLN A 38 -17.72 -13.31 -6.12
C GLN A 38 -17.39 -14.34 -7.20
N GLU A 39 -16.18 -14.31 -7.75
CA GLU A 39 -15.77 -15.16 -8.86
C GLU A 39 -15.31 -16.56 -8.43
N LYS A 40 -15.35 -16.86 -7.11
CA LYS A 40 -14.91 -18.14 -6.51
C LYS A 40 -13.53 -18.54 -7.01
N ILE A 41 -12.60 -17.61 -6.89
CA ILE A 41 -11.23 -17.72 -7.38
C ILE A 41 -10.56 -18.98 -6.83
N LYS A 42 -9.83 -19.69 -7.69
CA LYS A 42 -9.15 -20.92 -7.31
C LYS A 42 -7.77 -20.61 -6.79
N LEU A 43 -7.56 -20.92 -5.52
CA LEU A 43 -6.25 -20.90 -4.91
C LEU A 43 -5.46 -22.16 -5.25
N SER A 44 -4.15 -22.00 -5.40
CA SER A 44 -3.20 -23.09 -5.54
C SER A 44 -3.06 -23.82 -4.21
N LYS A 45 -3.39 -25.11 -4.17
CA LYS A 45 -3.23 -25.94 -2.96
C LYS A 45 -1.81 -25.98 -2.38
N ASN A 46 -0.81 -25.75 -3.23
CA ASN A 46 0.59 -25.84 -2.81
C ASN A 46 1.12 -24.52 -2.24
N THR A 47 0.56 -23.38 -2.68
CA THR A 47 1.12 -22.06 -2.38
C THR A 47 0.12 -21.11 -1.75
N GLY A 48 -1.17 -21.46 -1.65
CA GLY A 48 -2.23 -20.54 -1.22
C GLY A 48 -2.55 -19.44 -2.24
N TYR A 49 -1.64 -19.12 -3.17
CA TYR A 49 -1.80 -18.02 -4.12
C TYR A 49 -2.91 -18.21 -5.17
N ILE A 50 -3.36 -17.07 -5.69
CA ILE A 50 -4.32 -16.93 -6.79
C ILE A 50 -3.77 -17.61 -8.06
N GLY A 51 -4.65 -18.36 -8.74
CA GLY A 51 -4.32 -18.99 -10.01
C GLY A 51 -3.92 -18.00 -11.12
N LYS A 52 -3.06 -18.43 -12.05
CA LYS A 52 -2.53 -17.58 -13.13
C LYS A 52 -3.59 -16.91 -14.00
N LYS A 53 -4.69 -17.63 -14.28
CA LYS A 53 -5.82 -17.12 -15.09
C LYS A 53 -6.55 -16.00 -14.37
N ASP A 54 -6.75 -16.17 -13.07
CA ASP A 54 -7.46 -15.22 -12.23
C ASP A 54 -6.61 -13.98 -11.98
N CYS A 55 -5.29 -14.13 -11.77
CA CYS A 55 -4.35 -13.01 -11.74
C CYS A 55 -4.38 -12.19 -13.04
N PHE A 56 -4.41 -12.87 -14.19
CA PHE A 56 -4.48 -12.18 -15.49
C PHE A 56 -5.79 -11.40 -15.68
N ALA A 57 -6.91 -11.97 -15.23
CA ALA A 57 -8.20 -11.28 -15.24
C ALA A 57 -8.19 -10.05 -14.31
N LEU A 58 -7.71 -10.22 -13.08
CA LEU A 58 -7.54 -9.13 -12.09
C LEU A 58 -6.66 -8.01 -12.63
N ASN A 59 -5.53 -8.33 -13.25
CA ASN A 59 -4.63 -7.34 -13.84
C ASN A 59 -5.33 -6.48 -14.92
N GLY A 60 -6.33 -7.03 -15.61
CA GLY A 60 -7.15 -6.27 -16.56
C GLY A 60 -8.04 -5.20 -15.91
N LEU A 61 -8.29 -5.27 -14.60
CA LEU A 61 -9.21 -4.41 -13.85
C LEU A 61 -8.50 -3.30 -13.06
N LEU A 62 -7.26 -3.53 -12.63
CA LEU A 62 -6.49 -2.60 -11.79
C LEU A 62 -6.02 -1.36 -12.55
N ARG A 63 -5.66 -0.29 -11.85
CA ARG A 63 -5.14 0.93 -12.47
C ARG A 63 -3.70 0.73 -12.94
N ALA A 64 -2.83 0.25 -12.07
CA ALA A 64 -1.46 -0.10 -12.41
C ALA A 64 -1.39 -1.54 -12.97
N LYS A 65 -1.45 -1.64 -14.31
CA LYS A 65 -1.44 -2.94 -15.02
C LYS A 65 -0.04 -3.35 -15.46
N GLU A 66 0.18 -4.65 -15.44
CA GLU A 66 1.27 -5.33 -16.16
C GLU A 66 0.90 -5.57 -17.63
N ASN A 67 1.87 -5.45 -18.53
CA ASN A 67 1.68 -5.61 -19.98
C ASN A 67 1.85 -7.06 -20.44
N TYR A 68 1.22 -8.01 -19.74
CA TYR A 68 1.28 -9.42 -20.14
C TYR A 68 0.25 -9.73 -21.23
N GLU A 69 0.68 -10.47 -22.26
CA GLU A 69 -0.21 -10.87 -23.35
C GLU A 69 -1.06 -12.10 -23.01
N LYS A 70 -0.63 -12.93 -22.04
CA LYS A 70 -1.21 -14.24 -21.76
C LYS A 70 -1.20 -14.59 -20.26
N PRO A 71 -2.14 -15.42 -19.77
CA PRO A 71 -2.23 -15.85 -18.36
C PRO A 71 -1.17 -16.89 -17.98
N THR A 72 0.10 -16.54 -18.08
CA THR A 72 1.24 -17.46 -17.86
C THR A 72 2.02 -17.20 -16.58
N ARG A 73 1.79 -16.04 -15.96
CA ARG A 73 2.50 -15.53 -14.78
C ARG A 73 1.80 -15.89 -13.48
N PHE A 74 2.59 -16.17 -12.44
CA PHE A 74 2.10 -16.41 -11.07
C PHE A 74 1.82 -15.08 -10.36
N GLN A 75 1.09 -15.11 -9.24
CA GLN A 75 0.71 -13.92 -8.46
C GLN A 75 1.91 -13.01 -8.13
N THR A 76 3.06 -13.58 -7.78
CA THR A 76 4.28 -12.82 -7.42
C THR A 76 4.86 -11.98 -8.59
N PHE A 77 4.42 -12.22 -9.83
CA PHE A 77 4.76 -11.39 -10.98
C PHE A 77 3.76 -10.26 -11.22
N TYR A 78 2.72 -10.14 -10.41
CA TYR A 78 1.75 -9.05 -10.46
C TYR A 78 1.84 -8.25 -9.16
N PRO A 79 2.67 -7.18 -9.11
CA PRO A 79 3.08 -6.56 -7.85
C PRO A 79 1.91 -6.05 -7.03
N VAL A 80 0.98 -5.38 -7.71
CA VAL A 80 -0.22 -4.83 -7.08
C VAL A 80 -1.16 -5.93 -6.59
N ILE A 81 -1.37 -7.00 -7.38
CA ILE A 81 -2.19 -8.14 -6.96
C ILE A 81 -1.57 -8.82 -5.75
N HIS A 82 -0.26 -9.02 -5.76
CA HIS A 82 0.45 -9.64 -4.65
C HIS A 82 0.38 -8.78 -3.40
N PHE A 83 0.61 -7.47 -3.53
CA PHE A 83 0.46 -6.50 -2.44
C PHE A 83 -0.95 -6.55 -1.83
N TRP A 84 -2.00 -6.42 -2.63
CA TRP A 84 -3.39 -6.50 -2.15
C TRP A 84 -3.73 -7.85 -1.51
N TYR A 85 -3.18 -8.93 -2.04
CA TYR A 85 -3.34 -10.25 -1.42
C TYR A 85 -2.69 -10.31 -0.04
N CYS A 86 -1.45 -9.81 0.12
CA CYS A 86 -0.76 -9.75 1.41
C CYS A 86 -1.54 -8.90 2.41
N VAL A 87 -2.02 -7.71 2.01
CA VAL A 87 -2.88 -6.88 2.85
C VAL A 87 -4.12 -7.66 3.32
N ALA A 88 -4.81 -8.33 2.39
CA ALA A 88 -6.06 -9.00 2.72
C ALA A 88 -5.87 -10.21 3.66
N MET A 89 -4.80 -10.99 3.46
CA MET A 89 -4.54 -12.21 4.23
C MET A 89 -3.87 -11.92 5.58
N ASN A 90 -2.87 -11.05 5.62
CA ASN A 90 -2.11 -10.77 6.86
C ASN A 90 -3.00 -10.18 7.96
N PHE A 91 -4.00 -9.39 7.56
CA PHE A 91 -4.94 -8.77 8.50
C PHE A 91 -6.26 -9.53 8.61
N GLN A 92 -6.34 -10.75 8.07
CA GLN A 92 -7.54 -11.59 8.08
C GLN A 92 -8.81 -10.83 7.63
N ILE A 93 -8.64 -9.89 6.71
CA ILE A 93 -9.76 -9.25 6.01
C ILE A 93 -10.42 -10.32 5.14
N LEU A 94 -9.59 -11.13 4.48
CA LEU A 94 -9.96 -12.34 3.78
C LEU A 94 -9.20 -13.53 4.38
N GLU A 95 -9.79 -14.71 4.27
CA GLU A 95 -9.20 -15.97 4.71
C GLU A 95 -9.37 -17.05 3.65
N ILE A 96 -8.50 -18.05 3.69
CA ILE A 96 -8.64 -19.24 2.87
C ILE A 96 -9.82 -20.07 3.38
N ASP A 97 -10.67 -20.56 2.48
CA ASP A 97 -11.80 -21.42 2.85
C ASP A 97 -11.33 -22.74 3.49
N GLU A 98 -12.21 -23.41 4.25
CA GLU A 98 -11.89 -24.70 4.90
C GLU A 98 -11.39 -25.79 3.93
N LYS A 99 -11.70 -25.64 2.64
CA LYS A 99 -11.30 -26.58 1.58
C LYS A 99 -9.91 -26.29 1.03
N GLY A 100 -9.30 -25.16 1.38
CA GLY A 100 -7.99 -24.73 0.87
C GLY A 100 -8.00 -24.40 -0.62
N THR A 101 -9.16 -24.05 -1.18
CA THR A 101 -9.33 -23.87 -2.64
C THR A 101 -9.95 -22.55 -3.05
N GLY A 102 -10.46 -21.79 -2.10
CA GLY A 102 -11.10 -20.50 -2.35
C GLY A 102 -10.82 -19.52 -1.21
N VAL A 103 -11.44 -18.34 -1.33
CA VAL A 103 -11.34 -17.25 -0.37
C VAL A 103 -12.72 -16.98 0.22
N GLN A 104 -12.78 -16.67 1.50
CA GLN A 104 -13.96 -16.22 2.22
C GLN A 104 -13.66 -14.94 3.02
N LYS A 105 -14.71 -14.30 3.54
CA LYS A 105 -14.56 -13.19 4.47
C LYS A 105 -13.85 -13.70 5.73
N GLY A 106 -12.77 -13.04 6.13
CA GLY A 106 -12.09 -13.33 7.39
C GLY A 106 -12.75 -12.64 8.58
N GLU A 107 -12.20 -12.86 9.77
CA GLU A 107 -12.75 -12.31 11.02
C GLU A 107 -12.76 -10.77 11.05
N ASN A 108 -11.82 -10.14 10.36
CA ASN A 108 -11.64 -8.69 10.35
C ASN A 108 -12.36 -7.99 9.20
N TRP A 109 -13.15 -8.72 8.40
CA TRP A 109 -13.90 -8.16 7.27
C TRP A 109 -14.75 -6.94 7.67
N GLU A 110 -15.58 -7.07 8.71
CA GLU A 110 -16.47 -6.00 9.14
C GLU A 110 -15.71 -4.84 9.80
N VAL A 111 -14.61 -5.13 10.51
CA VAL A 111 -13.74 -4.10 11.13
C VAL A 111 -13.13 -3.22 10.04
N PHE A 112 -12.56 -3.83 9.00
CA PHE A 112 -11.98 -3.12 7.86
C PHE A 112 -13.02 -2.26 7.14
N HIS A 113 -14.23 -2.81 6.90
CA HIS A 113 -15.29 -2.06 6.20
C HIS A 113 -15.90 -0.92 7.03
N GLN A 114 -15.71 -0.91 8.35
CA GLN A 114 -16.12 0.19 9.24
C GLN A 114 -15.05 1.29 9.42
N ALA A 115 -13.83 1.05 8.94
CA ALA A 115 -12.77 2.05 8.95
C ALA A 115 -12.99 3.13 7.89
N SER A 116 -12.54 4.34 8.18
CA SER A 116 -12.51 5.43 7.19
C SER A 116 -11.50 5.13 6.07
N ASP A 117 -11.71 5.70 4.89
CA ASP A 117 -10.80 5.52 3.74
C ASP A 117 -9.35 5.91 4.06
N VAL A 118 -9.16 6.90 4.94
CA VAL A 118 -7.82 7.30 5.36
C VAL A 118 -7.19 6.32 6.33
N GLU A 119 -7.95 5.72 7.26
CA GLU A 119 -7.44 4.63 8.09
C GLU A 119 -7.03 3.42 7.22
N ARG A 120 -7.84 3.08 6.22
CA ARG A 120 -7.51 2.01 5.26
C ARG A 120 -6.26 2.35 4.45
N PHE A 121 -6.15 3.58 3.95
CA PHE A 121 -4.93 4.04 3.28
C PHE A 121 -3.70 3.96 4.19
N LEU A 122 -3.80 4.40 5.45
CA LEU A 122 -2.69 4.34 6.40
C LEU A 122 -2.26 2.90 6.69
N LEU A 123 -3.20 1.94 6.74
CA LEU A 123 -2.87 0.51 6.79
C LEU A 123 -2.05 0.09 5.58
N PHE A 124 -2.50 0.42 4.37
CA PHE A 124 -1.80 0.05 3.15
C PHE A 124 -0.40 0.69 3.07
N ALA A 125 -0.30 1.97 3.46
CA ALA A 125 0.96 2.69 3.51
C ALA A 125 1.93 2.05 4.53
N LEU A 126 1.44 1.67 5.72
CA LEU A 126 2.25 1.00 6.73
C LEU A 126 2.81 -0.33 6.20
N ILE A 127 1.98 -1.14 5.54
CA ILE A 127 2.41 -2.40 4.93
C ILE A 127 3.47 -2.15 3.85
N PHE A 128 3.24 -1.20 2.95
CA PHE A 128 4.22 -0.87 1.92
C PHE A 128 5.57 -0.39 2.50
N LEU A 129 5.53 0.33 3.63
CA LEU A 129 6.72 0.92 4.23
C LEU A 129 7.51 -0.05 5.11
N GLU A 130 6.84 -0.99 5.78
CA GLU A 130 7.44 -1.81 6.84
C GLU A 130 7.30 -3.33 6.63
N SER A 131 6.54 -3.81 5.64
CA SER A 131 6.35 -5.26 5.46
C SER A 131 7.55 -5.94 4.79
N ASP A 132 8.16 -6.86 5.52
CA ASP A 132 9.12 -7.84 5.00
C ASP A 132 8.45 -8.88 4.09
N ASP A 133 7.12 -9.09 4.17
CA ASP A 133 6.41 -10.14 3.41
C ASP A 133 6.39 -9.88 1.90
N LEU A 134 6.56 -8.61 1.48
CA LEU A 134 6.71 -8.25 0.07
C LEU A 134 8.05 -8.73 -0.53
N SER A 135 8.91 -9.32 0.30
CA SER A 135 10.22 -9.83 -0.07
C SER A 135 10.33 -11.35 -0.24
N GLU A 136 9.30 -12.11 0.15
CA GLU A 136 9.33 -13.55 -0.01
C GLU A 136 9.33 -13.95 -1.51
N ASP A 137 9.91 -15.12 -1.81
CA ASP A 137 9.94 -15.73 -3.15
C ASP A 137 10.84 -15.10 -4.24
N GLY A 138 11.90 -14.38 -3.86
CA GLY A 138 12.98 -14.01 -4.80
C GLY A 138 12.61 -12.88 -5.78
N TYR A 139 11.62 -12.08 -5.40
CA TYR A 139 11.16 -10.92 -6.13
C TYR A 139 12.08 -9.70 -5.84
N PRO A 140 12.44 -8.85 -6.84
CA PRO A 140 13.43 -7.78 -6.67
C PRO A 140 13.00 -6.61 -5.76
N PHE A 141 11.81 -6.69 -5.14
CA PHE A 141 11.21 -5.64 -4.32
C PHE A 141 12.16 -5.07 -3.26
N ILE A 142 12.91 -5.89 -2.51
CA ILE A 142 13.86 -5.36 -1.49
C ILE A 142 14.86 -4.39 -2.11
N SER A 143 15.45 -4.77 -3.26
CA SER A 143 16.49 -3.97 -3.90
C SER A 143 15.94 -2.68 -4.51
N GLU A 144 14.72 -2.73 -5.04
CA GLU A 144 14.00 -1.56 -5.53
C GLU A 144 13.59 -0.64 -4.38
N TYR A 145 13.05 -1.20 -3.30
CA TYR A 145 12.57 -0.48 -2.13
C TYR A 145 13.73 0.21 -1.41
N GLY A 146 14.88 -0.44 -1.25
CA GLY A 146 16.08 0.18 -0.68
C GLY A 146 16.56 1.39 -1.49
N ALA A 147 16.56 1.29 -2.83
CA ALA A 147 16.90 2.41 -3.70
C ALA A 147 15.87 3.53 -3.64
N PHE A 148 14.58 3.18 -3.58
CA PHE A 148 13.50 4.13 -3.38
C PHE A 148 13.60 4.85 -2.02
N ALA A 149 13.85 4.12 -0.93
CA ALA A 149 13.98 4.68 0.42
C ALA A 149 15.16 5.66 0.52
N GLU A 150 16.29 5.36 -0.14
CA GLU A 150 17.41 6.29 -0.26
C GLU A 150 17.03 7.55 -1.06
N TRP A 151 16.38 7.38 -2.22
CA TRP A 151 15.90 8.50 -3.02
C TRP A 151 14.90 9.36 -2.23
N PHE A 152 13.97 8.73 -1.53
CA PHE A 152 12.98 9.37 -0.68
C PHE A 152 13.64 10.24 0.40
N ARG A 153 14.68 9.73 1.05
CA ARG A 153 15.44 10.47 2.07
C ARG A 153 16.22 11.64 1.50
N THR A 154 16.78 11.50 0.30
CA THR A 154 17.69 12.49 -0.30
C THR A 154 16.97 13.57 -1.10
N ALA A 155 15.96 13.19 -1.89
CA ALA A 155 15.23 14.10 -2.76
C ALA A 155 14.15 14.91 -2.01
N SER A 156 13.69 14.43 -0.86
CA SER A 156 12.59 15.01 -0.07
C SER A 156 11.41 15.47 -0.94
N PRO A 157 10.81 14.55 -1.72
CA PRO A 157 9.79 14.88 -2.69
C PRO A 157 8.55 15.55 -2.05
N THR A 158 7.97 16.48 -2.81
CA THR A 158 6.82 17.31 -2.40
C THR A 158 5.64 17.08 -3.33
N PRO A 159 4.39 16.97 -2.83
CA PRO A 159 3.19 16.86 -3.66
C PRO A 159 3.09 17.94 -4.75
N GLY A 160 2.53 17.57 -5.90
CA GLY A 160 2.34 18.44 -7.06
C GLY A 160 3.61 18.76 -7.85
N LYS A 161 4.74 18.11 -7.53
CA LYS A 161 6.02 18.28 -8.24
C LYS A 161 6.41 17.02 -9.00
N GLU A 162 7.15 17.22 -10.07
CA GLU A 162 7.74 16.13 -10.87
C GLU A 162 9.19 15.87 -10.46
N TYR A 163 9.56 14.61 -10.48
CA TYR A 163 10.93 14.15 -10.19
C TYR A 163 11.36 13.06 -11.17
N VAL A 164 12.67 12.87 -11.25
CA VAL A 164 13.27 11.68 -11.85
C VAL A 164 13.66 10.73 -10.73
N LEU A 165 13.09 9.53 -10.75
CA LEU A 165 13.44 8.44 -9.85
C LEU A 165 14.24 7.40 -10.64
N SER A 166 15.44 7.08 -10.16
CA SER A 166 16.26 6.02 -10.74
C SER A 166 16.28 4.79 -9.82
N LEU A 167 15.86 3.64 -10.34
CA LEU A 167 15.82 2.37 -9.61
C LEU A 167 16.67 1.31 -10.34
N PRO A 168 17.12 0.25 -9.62
CA PRO A 168 17.78 -0.88 -10.24
C PRO A 168 16.93 -1.47 -11.38
N ALA A 169 17.57 -1.79 -12.51
CA ALA A 169 16.93 -2.32 -13.72
C ALA A 169 17.20 -3.83 -13.93
N ARG A 170 17.36 -4.62 -12.85
CA ARG A 170 17.73 -6.03 -12.98
C ARG A 170 16.58 -6.88 -13.51
N GLY A 171 16.69 -7.31 -14.77
CA GLY A 171 15.84 -8.34 -15.35
C GLY A 171 14.57 -7.84 -16.04
N TYR A 172 14.30 -6.53 -16.08
CA TYR A 172 13.19 -5.97 -16.84
C TYR A 172 13.50 -6.11 -18.34
N LYS A 173 12.66 -6.86 -19.05
CA LYS A 173 12.72 -6.88 -20.53
C LYS A 173 12.03 -5.61 -21.04
N GLU A 174 12.73 -4.48 -21.02
CA GLU A 174 12.37 -3.20 -21.66
C GLU A 174 10.97 -2.60 -21.33
N THR A 175 10.11 -3.29 -20.56
CA THR A 175 8.67 -2.98 -20.39
C THR A 175 8.07 -3.36 -19.04
N ASP A 176 8.82 -3.99 -18.14
CA ASP A 176 8.33 -4.30 -16.80
C ASP A 176 8.69 -3.11 -15.89
N ARG A 177 7.70 -2.42 -15.32
CA ARG A 177 7.94 -1.31 -14.38
C ARG A 177 8.39 -1.90 -13.04
N PRO A 178 9.25 -1.19 -12.27
CA PRO A 178 9.57 -1.56 -10.91
C PRO A 178 8.30 -1.75 -10.08
N ALA A 179 8.27 -2.80 -9.26
CA ALA A 179 7.19 -3.13 -8.35
C ALA A 179 6.84 -1.96 -7.44
N VAL A 180 7.87 -1.30 -6.91
CA VAL A 180 7.73 -0.14 -6.03
C VAL A 180 6.95 0.96 -6.73
N LEU A 181 7.25 1.24 -8.00
CA LEU A 181 6.52 2.25 -8.77
C LEU A 181 5.07 1.86 -9.00
N MET A 182 4.80 0.58 -9.25
CA MET A 182 3.44 0.10 -9.48
C MET A 182 2.58 0.15 -8.23
N ILE A 183 3.12 -0.30 -7.09
CA ILE A 183 2.40 -0.27 -5.81
C ILE A 183 2.17 1.18 -5.38
N MET A 184 3.15 2.06 -5.52
CA MET A 184 2.98 3.47 -5.16
C MET A 184 2.00 4.22 -6.07
N GLU A 185 1.94 3.86 -7.37
CA GLU A 185 0.94 4.40 -8.28
C GLU A 185 -0.47 3.91 -7.93
N GLU A 186 -0.62 2.63 -7.56
CA GLU A 186 -1.88 2.08 -7.08
C GLU A 186 -2.31 2.70 -5.74
N LEU A 187 -1.37 2.94 -4.83
CA LEU A 187 -1.62 3.67 -3.57
C LEU A 187 -1.89 5.16 -3.78
N GLY A 188 -1.91 5.64 -5.03
CA GLY A 188 -2.13 7.03 -5.36
C GLY A 188 -1.06 7.97 -4.80
N MET A 189 0.12 7.47 -4.40
CA MET A 189 1.21 8.28 -3.86
C MET A 189 2.03 8.94 -4.98
N LEU A 190 2.08 8.34 -6.16
CA LEU A 190 2.71 8.96 -7.32
C LEU A 190 1.95 8.62 -8.60
N ARG A 191 2.32 9.28 -9.69
CA ARG A 191 1.91 8.92 -11.04
C ARG A 191 3.13 8.84 -11.92
N VAL A 192 3.30 7.73 -12.63
CA VAL A 192 4.38 7.58 -13.62
C VAL A 192 3.98 8.31 -14.90
N LEU A 193 4.87 9.14 -15.43
CA LEU A 193 4.59 9.98 -16.60
C LEU A 193 4.89 9.25 -17.93
N PRO A 194 4.11 9.47 -19.01
CA PRO A 194 4.25 8.76 -20.28
C PRO A 194 5.59 8.95 -20.99
N GLU A 195 6.21 10.13 -20.85
CA GLU A 195 7.52 10.47 -21.42
C GLU A 195 8.67 10.04 -20.51
N THR A 196 8.64 8.79 -20.08
CA THR A 196 9.75 8.25 -19.31
C THR A 196 10.92 7.97 -20.26
N ASP A 197 11.92 8.85 -20.26
CA ASP A 197 13.22 8.54 -20.85
C ASP A 197 13.87 7.42 -20.03
N LEU A 198 13.73 6.18 -20.51
CA LEU A 198 14.47 5.03 -20.00
C LEU A 198 15.96 5.20 -20.35
N ASP A 199 16.68 6.07 -19.62
CA ASP A 199 18.14 6.09 -19.64
C ASP A 199 18.63 4.84 -18.90
N GLN A 200 18.78 3.74 -19.66
CA GLN A 200 19.32 2.48 -19.14
C GLN A 200 20.84 2.58 -19.03
N ARG A 201 21.32 3.07 -17.89
CA ARG A 201 22.75 2.97 -17.54
C ARG A 201 22.96 1.67 -16.79
N ARG A 202 23.77 0.76 -17.35
CA ARG A 202 24.16 -0.56 -16.81
C ARG A 202 23.54 -0.89 -15.43
N GLY A 203 22.35 -1.51 -15.45
CA GLY A 203 21.69 -2.02 -14.25
C GLY A 203 20.81 -1.01 -13.48
N THR A 204 20.56 0.18 -14.02
CA THR A 204 19.61 1.17 -13.51
C THR A 204 18.76 1.72 -14.65
N ALA A 205 17.52 2.11 -14.35
CA ALA A 205 16.63 2.80 -15.26
C ALA A 205 15.98 3.97 -14.50
N SER A 206 15.47 4.95 -15.23
CA SER A 206 14.90 6.17 -14.66
C SER A 206 13.46 6.36 -15.11
N TRP A 207 12.63 6.89 -14.21
CA TRP A 207 11.23 7.19 -14.42
C TRP A 207 10.91 8.62 -14.04
N ARG A 208 10.13 9.31 -14.87
CA ARG A 208 9.54 10.58 -14.49
C ARG A 208 8.27 10.31 -13.70
N VAL A 209 8.18 10.90 -12.51
CA VAL A 209 7.05 10.70 -11.60
C VAL A 209 6.51 12.03 -11.12
N GLU A 210 5.19 12.16 -11.06
CA GLU A 210 4.49 13.25 -10.35
C GLU A 210 4.12 12.75 -8.96
N ILE A 211 4.43 13.54 -7.94
CA ILE A 211 4.12 13.22 -6.54
C ILE A 211 2.71 13.68 -6.20
N ARG A 212 1.92 12.80 -5.60
CA ARG A 212 0.51 13.03 -5.26
C ARG A 212 0.35 13.40 -3.77
N PRO A 213 -0.76 14.02 -3.38
CA PRO A 213 -1.08 14.36 -1.98
C PRO A 213 -0.88 13.20 -0.98
N LEU A 214 -1.34 11.98 -1.31
CA LEU A 214 -1.18 10.81 -0.44
C LEU A 214 0.28 10.45 -0.13
N PHE A 215 1.23 10.84 -1.00
CA PHE A 215 2.66 10.71 -0.71
C PHE A 215 3.06 11.48 0.54
N GLY A 216 2.56 12.71 0.69
CA GLY A 216 2.90 13.57 1.83
C GLY A 216 2.50 12.91 3.14
N LEU A 217 1.32 12.28 3.17
CA LEU A 217 0.83 11.55 4.32
C LEU A 217 1.67 10.29 4.62
N GLY A 218 1.96 9.47 3.62
CA GLY A 218 2.84 8.30 3.77
C GLY A 218 4.25 8.67 4.21
N ARG A 219 4.80 9.79 3.69
CA ARG A 219 6.10 10.32 4.08
C ARG A 219 6.14 10.71 5.55
N ASP A 220 5.13 11.44 5.98
CA ASP A 220 5.03 11.91 7.36
C ASP A 220 4.85 10.72 8.33
N LEU A 221 4.11 9.68 7.92
CA LEU A 221 3.98 8.43 8.68
C LEU A 221 5.34 7.75 8.86
N HIS A 222 6.04 7.46 7.76
CA HIS A 222 7.35 6.79 7.79
C HIS A 222 8.37 7.56 8.66
N ARG A 223 8.44 8.89 8.51
CA ARG A 223 9.33 9.72 9.33
C ARG A 223 8.97 9.61 10.82
N SER A 224 7.69 9.65 11.16
CA SER A 224 7.25 9.64 12.55
C SER A 224 7.50 8.30 13.23
N ILE A 225 7.31 7.18 12.53
CA ILE A 225 7.66 5.83 13.02
C ILE A 225 9.16 5.75 13.34
N ARG A 226 10.02 6.23 12.43
CA ARG A 226 11.47 6.22 12.61
C ARG A 226 11.93 7.15 13.74
N GLU A 227 11.38 8.35 13.84
CA GLU A 227 11.71 9.33 14.89
C GLU A 227 11.31 8.85 16.29
N LYS A 228 10.23 8.07 16.39
CA LYS A 228 9.73 7.51 17.65
C LYS A 228 10.35 6.16 17.99
N GLU A 229 11.20 5.62 17.12
CA GLU A 229 11.84 4.32 17.30
C GLU A 229 10.81 3.21 17.63
N LEU A 230 9.69 3.20 16.90
CA LEU A 230 8.65 2.17 17.06
C LEU A 230 9.08 0.92 16.30
N PHE A 231 9.12 -0.23 16.99
CA PHE A 231 9.64 -1.49 16.44
C PHE A 231 8.64 -2.64 16.48
N SER A 232 7.62 -2.58 17.33
CA SER A 232 6.55 -3.59 17.33
C SER A 232 5.34 -3.15 16.50
N GLU A 233 4.64 -4.13 15.93
CA GLU A 233 3.41 -3.91 15.15
C GLU A 233 2.32 -3.21 15.97
N GLU A 234 2.17 -3.60 17.24
CA GLU A 234 1.22 -2.97 18.18
C GLU A 234 1.56 -1.49 18.43
N GLU A 235 2.82 -1.17 18.72
CA GLU A 235 3.26 0.22 18.91
C GLU A 235 3.06 1.07 17.64
N MET A 236 3.37 0.51 16.48
CA MET A 236 3.16 1.19 15.20
C MET A 236 1.68 1.43 14.93
N ALA A 237 0.81 0.46 15.21
CA ALA A 237 -0.63 0.59 15.04
C ALA A 237 -1.24 1.61 16.00
N ASP A 238 -0.86 1.56 17.28
CA ASP A 238 -1.29 2.50 18.31
C ASP A 238 -0.93 3.94 17.95
N PHE A 239 0.29 4.14 17.47
CA PHE A 239 0.75 5.43 17.02
C PHE A 239 0.02 5.89 15.74
N CYS A 240 -0.03 5.04 14.72
CA CYS A 240 -0.56 5.35 13.39
C CYS A 240 -2.06 5.70 13.45
N PHE A 241 -2.86 4.85 14.12
CA PHE A 241 -4.32 4.97 14.18
C PHE A 241 -4.81 5.73 15.43
N GLY A 242 -3.89 6.30 16.20
CA GLY A 242 -4.16 7.19 17.33
C GLY A 242 -3.49 8.54 17.14
N GLN A 243 -2.31 8.70 17.73
CA GLN A 243 -1.58 9.97 17.81
C GLN A 243 -1.34 10.61 16.43
N PHE A 244 -0.87 9.84 15.44
CA PHE A 244 -0.54 10.37 14.12
C PHE A 244 -1.76 10.98 13.41
N MET A 245 -2.89 10.27 13.44
CA MET A 245 -4.15 10.77 12.89
C MET A 245 -4.63 12.04 13.60
N GLU A 246 -4.50 12.11 14.93
CA GLU A 246 -4.89 13.31 15.70
C GLU A 246 -4.04 14.53 15.35
N GLU A 247 -2.72 14.35 15.21
CA GLU A 247 -1.79 15.43 14.91
C GLU A 247 -1.89 15.92 13.46
N ARG A 248 -2.06 15.01 12.51
CA ARG A 248 -2.01 15.32 11.07
C ARG A 248 -3.36 15.61 10.45
N LEU A 249 -4.46 15.14 11.05
CA LEU A 249 -5.82 15.34 10.56
C LEU A 249 -6.76 15.89 11.66
N PRO A 250 -6.46 17.06 12.25
CA PRO A 250 -7.19 17.59 13.41
C PRO A 250 -8.56 18.21 13.11
N ASP A 251 -8.78 18.76 11.91
CA ASP A 251 -9.96 19.57 11.55
C ASP A 251 -11.15 18.76 11.00
N ARG A 252 -11.12 17.43 11.12
CA ARG A 252 -12.31 16.63 10.81
C ARG A 252 -13.35 16.84 11.89
N LYS A 253 -14.23 17.82 11.68
CA LYS A 253 -15.51 17.93 12.38
C LYS A 253 -16.17 16.56 12.31
N THR A 254 -16.23 15.90 13.45
CA THR A 254 -16.88 14.62 13.68
C THR A 254 -18.39 14.79 13.58
N ASP A 255 -18.88 15.09 12.38
CA ASP A 255 -20.27 14.90 12.01
C ASP A 255 -20.30 13.76 11.00
N GLY A 256 -20.81 12.60 11.44
CA GLY A 256 -21.13 11.49 10.54
C GLY A 256 -20.16 10.32 10.54
N ASP A 257 -18.86 10.52 10.25
CA ASP A 257 -17.91 9.40 10.06
C ASP A 257 -16.64 9.52 10.92
N ARG A 258 -16.79 9.01 12.15
CA ARG A 258 -15.87 8.07 12.82
C ARG A 258 -14.35 8.24 12.58
N LYS A 259 -13.67 8.84 13.57
CA LYS A 259 -12.41 8.26 14.06
C LYS A 259 -12.78 6.97 14.79
N THR A 260 -12.85 5.82 14.10
CA THR A 260 -13.21 4.58 14.79
C THR A 260 -12.02 3.95 15.52
N GLY A 261 -10.79 4.25 15.10
CA GLY A 261 -9.64 3.44 15.54
C GLY A 261 -9.88 1.97 15.20
N ALA A 262 -10.72 1.68 14.19
CA ALA A 262 -11.16 0.31 13.90
C ALA A 262 -9.98 -0.51 13.43
N ILE A 263 -9.13 0.07 12.58
CA ILE A 263 -7.94 -0.58 12.06
C ILE A 263 -6.94 -0.92 13.18
N ARG A 264 -6.89 -0.14 14.28
CA ARG A 264 -6.07 -0.48 15.45
C ARG A 264 -6.38 -1.88 15.98
N LYS A 265 -7.65 -2.30 15.92
CA LYS A 265 -8.09 -3.62 16.39
C LYS A 265 -7.53 -4.78 15.57
N LEU A 266 -7.05 -4.52 14.35
CA LEU A 266 -6.43 -5.54 13.50
C LEU A 266 -5.06 -6.00 14.04
N PHE A 267 -4.47 -5.23 14.96
CA PHE A 267 -3.14 -5.47 15.53
C PHE A 267 -3.21 -5.94 16.99
N CYS A 268 -4.42 -6.06 17.56
CA CYS A 268 -4.61 -6.61 18.89
C CYS A 268 -4.80 -8.13 18.77
N GLU A 269 -4.19 -8.90 19.67
CA GLU A 269 -4.54 -10.31 19.80
C GLU A 269 -6.05 -10.43 20.09
N PRO A 270 -6.76 -11.38 19.47
CA PRO A 270 -8.16 -11.60 19.78
C PRO A 270 -8.28 -11.88 21.29
N GLU A 271 -9.17 -11.15 21.98
CA GLU A 271 -9.44 -11.42 23.40
C GLU A 271 -9.73 -12.92 23.54
N GLU A 272 -8.92 -13.63 24.35
CA GLU A 272 -9.21 -15.02 24.68
C GLU A 272 -10.66 -15.08 25.15
N THR A 273 -11.52 -15.70 24.34
CA THR A 273 -12.88 -15.97 24.79
C THR A 273 -12.72 -16.94 25.94
N ASP A 274 -12.95 -16.42 27.13
CA ASP A 274 -12.91 -17.14 28.39
C ASP A 274 -13.93 -18.29 28.28
N TYR A 275 -13.49 -19.46 27.82
CA TYR A 275 -14.27 -20.71 27.82
C TYR A 275 -14.32 -21.23 29.26
N SER A 276 -14.88 -20.42 30.15
CA SER A 276 -15.21 -20.75 31.52
C SER A 276 -16.73 -20.55 31.71
N GLY A 277 -17.50 -21.52 31.21
CA GLY A 277 -18.95 -21.61 31.39
C GLY A 277 -19.53 -22.95 31.00
#